data_AF-A0A4Q4ZJU5-F1
#
_entry.id   AF-A0A4Q4ZJU5-F1
#
_cell.length_a   1.000
_cell.length_b   1.000
_cell.length_c   1.000
_cell.angle_alpha   90.00
_cell.angle_beta   90.00
_cell.angle_gamma   90.00
#
_symmetry.space_group_name_H-M   'P 1'
#
loop_
_entity.id
_entity.type
_entity.pdbx_description
1 polymer ?
#
loop_
_entity_poly.entity_id
_entity_poly.type
_entity_poly.pdbx_seq_one_letter_code
_entity_poly.pdbx_strand_id
1 'polypeptide(L)' 'MTTTREPEEQLAAVDLLAGLSRSATVTIEEDVHALAVGHMVFESLLEDRPEFTRVLLKRLCARLREAEAGAGTASAS' A
#
# COMPACT_ATOMS: atom_id res chain seq x y z
N MET A 1 0.57 15.24 -7.42
CA MET A 1 -0.80 14.81 -7.08
C MET A 1 -0.75 14.32 -5.64
N THR A 2 -1.48 14.99 -4.74
CA THR A 2 -1.50 14.67 -3.31
C THR A 2 -2.80 13.99 -2.99
N THR A 3 -2.75 12.84 -2.30
CA THR A 3 -3.95 12.07 -1.90
C THR A 3 -3.92 11.83 -0.40
N THR A 4 -5.03 12.12 0.27
CA THR A 4 -5.23 11.85 1.70
C THR A 4 -5.59 10.39 1.90
N ARG A 5 -5.09 9.80 3.00
CA ARG A 5 -5.19 8.38 3.34
C ARG A 5 -5.73 8.24 4.76
N GLU A 6 -6.48 7.17 5.01
CA GLU A 6 -7.01 6.87 6.34
C GLU A 6 -5.96 6.14 7.22
N PRO A 7 -6.04 6.22 8.57
CA PRO A 7 -5.01 5.71 9.48
C PRO A 7 -4.73 4.20 9.39
N GLU A 8 -5.70 3.43 8.91
CA GLU A 8 -5.63 1.97 8.77
C GLU A 8 -5.02 1.48 7.44
N GLU A 9 -4.55 2.41 6.61
CA GLU A 9 -3.97 2.08 5.31
C GLU A 9 -2.49 1.72 5.37
N GLN A 10 -2.17 0.59 4.75
CA GLN A 10 -0.79 0.16 4.55
C GLN A 10 -0.12 1.02 3.47
N LEU A 11 1.10 1.50 3.73
CA LEU A 11 1.86 2.38 2.82
C LEU A 11 3.08 1.64 2.25
N ALA A 12 3.56 2.06 1.06
CA ALA A 12 4.82 1.64 0.42
C ALA A 12 5.03 0.13 0.14
N ALA A 13 4.04 -0.72 0.40
CA ALA A 13 4.17 -2.17 0.25
C ALA A 13 4.44 -2.63 -1.20
N VAL A 14 3.94 -1.89 -2.18
CA VAL A 14 4.09 -2.20 -3.60
C VAL A 14 5.53 -1.96 -4.06
N ASP A 15 6.16 -0.88 -3.62
CA ASP A 15 7.56 -0.56 -3.98
C ASP A 15 8.52 -1.62 -3.40
N LEU A 16 8.27 -2.01 -2.14
CA LEU A 16 9.01 -3.08 -1.46
C LEU A 16 8.85 -4.42 -2.16
N LEU A 17 7.63 -4.80 -2.55
CA LEU A 17 7.37 -6.02 -3.32
C LEU A 17 8.03 -5.99 -4.71
N ALA A 18 8.07 -4.84 -5.35
CA ALA A 18 8.61 -4.67 -6.70
C ALA A 18 10.13 -4.45 -6.72
N GLY A 19 10.78 -4.33 -5.56
CA GLY A 19 12.19 -3.97 -5.45
C GLY A 19 12.50 -2.57 -6.00
N LEU A 20 11.51 -1.67 -6.00
CA LEU A 20 11.61 -0.33 -6.57
C LEU A 20 11.91 0.74 -5.51
N SER A 21 12.43 1.86 -5.97
CA SER A 21 12.53 3.07 -5.15
C SER A 21 11.14 3.61 -4.81
N ARG A 22 11.06 4.37 -3.71
CA ARG A 22 9.83 4.94 -3.18
C ARG A 22 9.04 5.68 -4.28
N SER A 23 7.79 5.28 -4.53
CA SER A 23 6.95 5.84 -5.59
C SER A 23 6.22 7.12 -5.17
N ALA A 24 6.15 7.39 -3.86
CA ALA A 24 5.52 8.58 -3.30
C ALA A 24 6.12 8.99 -1.94
N THR A 25 5.92 10.26 -1.58
CA THR A 25 6.16 10.77 -0.23
C THR A 25 4.85 10.76 0.54
N VAL A 26 4.90 10.33 1.80
CA VAL A 26 3.77 10.41 2.73
C VAL A 26 4.10 11.47 3.77
N THR A 27 3.19 12.40 3.96
CA THR A 27 3.25 13.43 5.00
C THR A 27 2.15 13.16 6.01
N ILE A 28 2.47 13.32 7.29
CA ILE A 28 1.52 13.16 8.38
C ILE A 28 1.00 14.56 8.74
N GLU A 29 -0.31 14.77 8.61
CA GLU A 29 -0.96 16.06 8.90
C GLU A 29 -1.48 16.16 10.35
N GLU A 30 -1.71 15.01 11.00
CA GLU A 30 -2.23 14.89 12.37
C GLU A 30 -1.47 13.80 13.15
N ASP A 31 -1.55 13.79 14.48
CA ASP A 31 -0.87 12.79 15.31
C ASP A 31 -1.30 11.35 14.95
N VAL A 32 -0.36 10.57 14.38
CA VAL A 32 -0.58 9.19 13.98
C VAL A 32 0.35 8.23 14.71
N HIS A 33 -0.15 7.04 15.03
CA HIS A 33 0.67 5.91 15.46
C HIS A 33 0.84 4.94 14.29
N ALA A 34 2.09 4.72 13.87
CA ALA A 34 2.41 3.83 12.77
C ALA A 34 3.19 2.60 13.25
N LEU A 35 2.85 1.44 12.69
CA LEU A 35 3.64 0.22 12.81
C LEU A 35 4.62 0.16 11.64
N ALA A 36 5.92 0.23 11.95
CA ALA A 36 6.97 0.10 10.96
C ALA A 36 7.46 -1.35 10.87
N VAL A 37 7.48 -1.90 9.66
CA VAL A 37 8.09 -3.21 9.37
C VAL A 37 9.33 -2.97 8.53
N GLY A 38 10.48 -3.46 9.00
CA GLY A 38 11.75 -3.35 8.26
C GLY A 38 11.77 -4.24 7.02
N HIS A 39 12.57 -3.87 6.02
CA HIS A 39 12.66 -4.59 4.73
C HIS A 39 12.95 -6.09 4.88
N MET A 40 13.99 -6.46 5.63
CA MET A 40 14.35 -7.87 5.87
C MET A 40 13.23 -8.67 6.54
N VAL A 41 12.52 -8.05 7.48
CA VAL A 41 11.39 -8.70 8.19
C VAL A 41 10.22 -8.86 7.24
N PHE A 42 9.96 -7.85 6.40
CA PHE A 42 8.91 -7.91 5.39
C PHE A 42 9.19 -9.01 4.36
N GLU A 43 10.42 -9.15 3.85
CA GLU A 43 10.80 -10.23 2.93
C GLU A 43 10.61 -11.61 3.57
N SER A 44 11.12 -11.83 4.79
CA SER A 44 10.90 -13.09 5.50
C SER A 44 9.42 -13.39 5.71
N LEU A 45 8.58 -12.38 6.03
CA LEU A 45 7.13 -12.59 6.11
C LEU A 45 6.51 -13.01 4.78
N LEU A 46 7.04 -12.55 3.64
CA LEU A 46 6.53 -12.95 2.34
C LEU A 46 6.88 -14.40 1.99
N GLU A 47 8.09 -14.81 2.34
CA GLU A 47 8.65 -16.13 2.03
C GLU A 47 8.16 -17.22 3.00
N ASP A 48 8.18 -16.93 4.30
CA ASP A 48 7.96 -17.91 5.35
C ASP A 48 6.47 -18.04 5.74
N ARG A 49 5.63 -17.05 5.38
CA ARG A 49 4.22 -16.96 5.81
C ARG A 49 3.27 -16.77 4.62
N PRO A 50 2.94 -17.85 3.87
CA PRO A 50 2.07 -17.75 2.69
C PRO A 50 0.67 -17.17 3.01
N GLU A 51 0.17 -17.35 4.23
CA GLU A 51 -1.07 -16.74 4.70
C GLU A 51 -0.98 -15.21 4.73
N PHE A 52 0.15 -14.64 5.16
CA PHE A 52 0.39 -13.21 5.16
C PHE A 52 0.44 -12.67 3.73
N THR A 53 1.23 -13.31 2.86
CA THR A 53 1.35 -12.95 1.45
C THR A 53 -0.01 -12.95 0.74
N ARG A 54 -0.83 -13.97 1.00
CA ARG A 54 -2.18 -14.06 0.42
C ARG A 54 -3.08 -12.91 0.85
N VAL A 55 -3.04 -12.51 2.13
CA VAL A 55 -3.81 -11.37 2.64
C VAL A 55 -3.33 -10.06 2.01
N LEU A 56 -2.01 -9.88 1.92
CA LEU A 56 -1.41 -8.71 1.29
C LEU A 56 -1.84 -8.56 -0.17
N LEU A 57 -1.70 -9.62 -0.97
CA LEU A 57 -2.10 -9.61 -2.38
C LEU A 57 -3.58 -9.28 -2.56
N LYS A 58 -4.47 -9.85 -1.73
CA LYS A 58 -5.90 -9.52 -1.75
C LYS A 58 -6.16 -8.03 -1.50
N ARG A 59 -5.48 -7.42 -0.52
CA ARG A 59 -5.61 -5.98 -0.24
C ARG A 59 -5.11 -5.12 -1.40
N LEU A 60 -3.98 -5.49 -2.02
CA LEU A 60 -3.45 -4.78 -3.19
C LEU A 60 -4.41 -4.87 -4.38
N CYS A 61 -4.99 -6.04 -4.64
CA CYS A 61 -6.01 -6.19 -5.68
C CYS A 61 -7.27 -5.34 -5.41
N ALA A 62 -7.72 -5.26 -4.15
CA ALA A 62 -8.86 -4.41 -3.80
C ALA A 62 -8.58 -2.93 -4.10
N ARG A 63 -7.41 -2.44 -3.70
CA ARG A 63 -6.97 -1.06 -3.96
C ARG A 63 -6.82 -0.75 -5.45
N LEU A 64 -6.31 -1.71 -6.23
CA LEU A 64 -6.22 -1.54 -7.67
C LEU A 64 -7.62 -1.36 -8.29
N ARG A 65 -8.59 -2.18 -7.88
CA ARG A 65 -9.98 -2.06 -8.35
C ARG A 65 -10.65 -0.77 -7.92
N GLU A 66 -10.40 -0.30 -6.70
CA GLU A 66 -10.89 1.01 -6.23
C GLU A 66 -10.32 2.15 -7.07
N ALA A 67 -9.02 2.11 -7.38
CA ALA A 67 -8.37 3.09 -8.22
C ALA A 67 -8.90 3.06 -9.67
N GLU A 68 -9.10 1.86 -10.24
CA GLU A 68 -9.71 1.68 -11.57
C GLU A 68 -11.15 2.20 -11.61
N ALA A 69 -11.95 1.93 -10.56
CA ALA A 69 -13.32 2.41 -10.46
C ALA A 69 -13.38 3.95 -10.35
N GLY A 70 -12.47 4.56 -9.58
CA GLY A 70 -12.34 6.02 -9.50
C GLY A 70 -11.85 6.66 -10.82
N ALA A 71 -10.94 5.99 -11.53
CA ALA A 71 -10.48 6.44 -12.85
C ALA A 71 -11.59 6.42 -13.92
N GLY A 72 -12.53 5.47 -13.81
CA GLY A 72 -13.71 5.40 -14.68
C GLY A 72 -14.67 6.59 -14.54
N THR A 73 -14.71 7.25 -13.37
CA THR A 73 -15.54 8.45 -13.16
C THR A 73 -14.90 9.75 -13.63
N ALA A 74 -13.57 9.79 -13.81
CA ALA A 74 -12.86 10.99 -14.26
C ALA A 74 -12.86 11.19 -15.79
N SER A 75 -13.30 10.20 -16.57
CA SER A 75 -13.42 10.28 -18.04
C SER A 75 -14.82 10.71 -18.52
N ALA A 76 -15.75 11.01 -17.61
CA ALA A 76 -17.08 11.54 -17.92
C ALA A 76 -17.29 12.87 -17.21
N SER A 77 -16.46 13.86 -17.53
CA SER A 77 -16.65 15.27 -17.14
C SER A 77 -15.90 16.17 -18.11
#